data_AF-A0AAJ2E1H1-F1
#
_entry.id   AF-A0AAJ2E1H1-F1
#
_cell.length_a   1.000
_cell.length_b   1.000
_cell.length_c   1.000
_cell.angle_alpha   90.00
_cell.angle_beta   90.00
_cell.angle_gamma   90.00
#
_symmetry.space_group_name_H-M   'P 1'
#
loop_
_entity.id
_entity.type
_entity.pdbx_description
1 polymer ?
#
loop_
_entity_poly.entity_id
_entity_poly.type
_entity_poly.pdbx_seq_one_letter_code
_entity_poly.pdbx_strand_id
1 'polypeptide(L)'
;MHITFADEKPVFDGDDLALHFTALVDSEPVVCSISAEALEDHFGAPSAREDDLLPAFERGEARIRAVCAEVLDDNGGVPVVLRSGLFRVAGLEPD
;
A
#
# COMPACT_ATOMS: atom_id res chain seq x y z
N MET A 1 -11.62 -12.22 -5.18
CA MET A 1 -11.97 -11.21 -6.22
C MET A 1 -10.85 -11.12 -7.25
N HIS A 2 -11.09 -10.58 -8.45
CA HIS A 2 -9.98 -10.29 -9.37
C HIS A 2 -9.38 -8.93 -9.04
N ILE A 3 -8.24 -8.94 -8.34
CA ILE A 3 -7.56 -7.71 -7.89
C ILE A 3 -6.35 -7.47 -8.78
N THR A 4 -6.33 -6.32 -9.44
CA THR A 4 -5.16 -5.80 -10.17
C THR A 4 -4.86 -4.37 -9.68
N PHE A 5 -3.82 -3.75 -10.22
CA PHE A 5 -3.41 -2.41 -9.82
C PHE A 5 -3.21 -1.55 -11.04
N ALA A 6 -3.62 -0.28 -10.95
CA ALA A 6 -3.35 0.68 -12.00
C ALA A 6 -1.83 0.97 -12.06
N ASP A 7 -1.35 1.28 -13.26
CA ASP A 7 0.05 1.68 -13.54
C ASP A 7 0.28 3.18 -13.23
N GLU A 8 -0.68 3.83 -12.59
CA GLU A 8 -0.55 5.23 -12.18
C GLU A 8 0.41 5.37 -11.00
N LYS A 9 1.12 6.51 -10.97
CA LYS A 9 2.01 6.83 -9.85
C LYS A 9 1.19 7.13 -8.59
N PRO A 10 1.65 6.68 -7.41
CA PRO A 10 1.00 7.06 -6.17
C PRO A 10 1.06 8.56 -5.94
N VAL A 11 0.04 9.11 -5.28
CA VAL A 11 -0.08 10.54 -4.96
C VAL A 11 0.13 10.74 -3.46
N PHE A 12 1.01 11.66 -3.08
CA PHE A 12 1.23 12.00 -1.68
C PHE A 12 0.14 12.92 -1.14
N ASP A 13 -0.39 12.54 0.02
CA ASP A 13 -1.29 13.34 0.84
C ASP A 13 -0.52 13.80 2.09
N GLY A 14 -0.22 15.09 2.15
CA GLY A 14 0.53 15.69 3.26
C GLY A 14 -0.29 15.90 4.53
N ASP A 15 -1.62 15.88 4.45
CA ASP A 15 -2.51 16.00 5.60
C ASP A 15 -2.64 14.65 6.34
N ASP A 16 -2.78 13.53 5.59
CA ASP A 16 -2.82 12.17 6.16
C ASP A 16 -1.43 11.54 6.36
N LEU A 17 -0.39 12.15 5.77
CA LEU A 17 0.97 11.58 5.67
C LEU A 17 0.92 10.16 5.08
N ALA A 18 0.36 10.07 3.87
CA ALA A 18 0.18 8.79 3.18
C ALA A 18 0.41 8.92 1.67
N LEU A 19 0.65 7.79 1.02
CA LEU A 19 0.60 7.67 -0.44
C LEU A 19 -0.70 6.97 -0.85
N HIS A 20 -1.45 7.58 -1.76
CA HIS A 20 -2.65 7.02 -2.39
C HIS A 20 -2.30 6.30 -3.68
N PHE A 21 -2.85 5.12 -3.90
CA PHE A 21 -2.69 4.35 -5.12
C PHE A 21 -3.96 3.58 -5.46
N THR A 22 -4.15 3.26 -6.74
CA THR A 22 -5.40 2.67 -7.23
C THR A 22 -5.26 1.17 -7.44
N ALA A 23 -6.07 0.40 -6.70
CA ALA A 23 -6.37 -0.99 -7.02
C ALA A 23 -7.59 -1.06 -7.94
N LEU A 24 -7.71 -2.14 -8.70
CA LEU A 24 -8.88 -2.46 -9.53
C LEU A 24 -9.46 -3.76 -8.98
N VAL A 25 -10.62 -3.69 -8.33
CA VAL A 25 -11.35 -4.86 -7.80
C VAL A 25 -12.45 -5.19 -8.79
N ASP A 26 -12.33 -6.33 -9.46
CA ASP A 26 -13.26 -6.74 -10.54
C ASP A 26 -13.41 -5.65 -11.63
N SER A 27 -12.31 -4.94 -11.91
CA SER A 27 -12.19 -3.78 -12.82
C SER A 27 -12.77 -2.45 -12.31
N GLU A 28 -13.30 -2.41 -11.09
CA GLU A 28 -13.77 -1.17 -10.45
C GLU A 28 -12.61 -0.52 -9.65
N PRO A 29 -12.37 0.80 -9.82
CA PRO A 29 -11.28 1.47 -9.13
C PRO A 29 -11.56 1.62 -7.63
N VAL A 30 -10.61 1.19 -6.81
CA VAL A 30 -10.60 1.30 -5.36
C VAL A 30 -9.33 2.01 -4.92
N VAL A 31 -9.48 3.24 -4.44
CA VAL A 31 -8.34 4.05 -3.96
C VAL A 31 -7.95 3.54 -2.57
N CYS A 32 -6.73 3.02 -2.48
CA CYS A 32 -6.13 2.56 -1.23
C CYS A 32 -4.99 3.51 -0.85
N SER A 33 -4.52 3.41 0.38
CA SER A 33 -3.40 4.21 0.85
C SER A 33 -2.39 3.39 1.65
N ILE A 34 -1.16 3.88 1.73
CA ILE A 34 -0.14 3.38 2.65
C ILE A 34 0.42 4.54 3.44
N SER A 35 0.47 4.39 4.77
CA SER A 35 0.95 5.45 5.66
C SER A 35 2.47 5.65 5.56
N ALA A 36 2.95 6.86 5.77
CA ALA A 36 4.37 7.18 5.88
C ALA A 36 5.09 6.29 6.89
N GLU A 37 4.49 6.07 8.07
CA GLU A 37 5.01 5.16 9.11
C GLU A 37 5.32 3.76 8.56
N ALA A 38 4.46 3.20 7.71
CA ALA A 38 4.68 1.88 7.12
C ALA A 38 5.84 1.90 6.11
N LEU A 39 5.94 2.96 5.31
CA LEU A 39 7.03 3.17 4.35
C LEU A 39 8.39 3.35 5.05
N GLU A 40 8.41 4.05 6.18
CA GLU A 40 9.59 4.21 7.02
C GLU A 40 10.00 2.88 7.67
N ASP A 41 9.07 2.20 8.34
CA ASP A 41 9.35 0.97 9.09
C ASP A 41 9.76 -0.22 8.18
N HIS A 42 9.14 -0.36 7.01
CA HIS A 42 9.21 -1.61 6.21
C HIS A 42 9.84 -1.44 4.83
N PHE A 43 9.90 -0.22 4.31
CA PHE A 43 10.32 0.04 2.92
C PHE A 43 11.49 1.02 2.81
N GLY A 44 12.03 1.44 3.97
CA GLY A 44 13.26 2.21 4.09
C GLY A 44 13.12 3.64 3.60
N ALA A 45 11.95 4.26 3.76
CA ALA A 45 11.84 5.71 3.65
C ALA A 45 12.63 6.37 4.81
N PRO A 46 13.56 7.29 4.54
CA PRO A 46 14.32 7.95 5.60
C PRO A 46 13.53 9.06 6.33
N SER A 47 12.44 9.56 5.75
CA SER A 47 11.51 10.47 6.42
C SER A 47 10.11 10.46 5.78
N ALA A 48 9.13 11.03 6.48
CA ALA A 48 7.75 11.23 6.00
C ALA A 48 7.59 12.35 4.93
N ARG A 49 8.63 12.61 4.12
CA ARG A 49 8.57 13.58 3.01
C ARG A 49 8.28 12.87 1.68
N GLU A 50 7.53 13.52 0.80
CA GLU A 50 7.19 12.98 -0.53
C GLU A 50 8.40 12.39 -1.29
N ASP A 51 9.50 13.15 -1.36
CA ASP A 51 10.75 12.75 -2.02
C ASP A 51 11.38 11.45 -1.47
N ASP A 52 11.06 11.09 -0.22
CA ASP A 52 11.56 9.90 0.46
C ASP A 52 10.55 8.74 0.39
N LEU A 53 9.25 9.07 0.42
CA LEU A 53 8.14 8.10 0.43
C LEU A 53 7.91 7.48 -0.94
N LEU A 54 7.87 8.27 -2.01
CA LEU A 54 7.68 7.77 -3.38
C LEU A 54 8.70 6.70 -3.78
N PRO A 55 10.02 6.91 -3.64
CA PRO A 55 10.98 5.88 -4.01
C PRO A 55 10.94 4.67 -3.06
N ALA A 56 10.51 4.83 -1.80
CA ALA A 56 10.30 3.70 -0.91
C ALA A 56 9.12 2.83 -1.37
N PHE A 57 8.03 3.46 -1.81
CA PHE A 57 6.91 2.77 -2.41
C PHE A 57 7.32 2.00 -3.68
N GLU A 58 8.03 2.66 -4.61
CA GLU A 58 8.48 2.03 -5.86
C GLU A 58 9.34 0.79 -5.61
N ARG A 59 10.27 0.84 -4.64
CA ARG A 59 11.09 -0.33 -4.25
C ARG A 59 10.26 -1.43 -3.60
N GLY A 60 9.20 -1.08 -2.88
CA GLY A 60 8.33 -1.98 -2.12
C GLY A 60 7.10 -2.46 -2.87
N GLU A 61 6.88 -1.99 -4.09
CA GLU A 61 5.58 -2.01 -4.79
C GLU A 61 4.97 -3.42 -4.86
N ALA A 62 5.78 -4.43 -5.16
CA ALA A 62 5.32 -5.82 -5.23
C ALA A 62 4.74 -6.32 -3.89
N ARG A 63 5.44 -6.05 -2.78
CA ARG A 63 4.99 -6.45 -1.44
C ARG A 63 3.80 -5.62 -0.97
N ILE A 64 3.80 -4.31 -1.23
CA ILE A 64 2.68 -3.42 -0.91
C ILE A 64 1.42 -3.89 -1.62
N ARG A 65 1.50 -4.18 -2.92
CA ARG A 65 0.39 -4.70 -3.73
C ARG A 65 -0.09 -6.07 -3.24
N ALA A 66 0.82 -6.98 -2.87
CA ALA A 66 0.45 -8.29 -2.34
C ALA A 66 -0.38 -8.17 -1.05
N VAL A 67 0.10 -7.38 -0.07
CA VAL A 67 -0.64 -7.13 1.18
C VAL A 67 -1.96 -6.41 0.93
N CYS A 68 -1.97 -5.43 0.02
CA CYS A 68 -3.20 -4.75 -0.37
C CYS A 68 -4.24 -5.72 -0.93
N ALA A 69 -3.82 -6.60 -1.84
CA ALA A 69 -4.70 -7.58 -2.45
C ALA A 69 -5.27 -8.58 -1.44
N GLU A 70 -4.46 -9.06 -0.49
CA GLU A 70 -4.93 -9.93 0.60
C GLU A 70 -6.01 -9.22 1.44
N VAL A 71 -5.73 -8.00 1.90
CA VAL A 71 -6.69 -7.26 2.74
C VAL A 71 -7.97 -6.90 1.99
N LEU A 72 -7.85 -6.53 0.71
CA LEU A 72 -9.00 -6.28 -0.15
C LEU A 72 -9.82 -7.56 -0.36
N ASP A 73 -9.17 -8.72 -0.53
CA ASP A 73 -9.87 -10.00 -0.66
C ASP A 73 -10.66 -10.35 0.61
N ASP A 74 -10.02 -10.21 1.77
CA ASP A 74 -10.62 -10.48 3.08
C ASP A 74 -11.77 -9.51 3.44
N ASN A 75 -11.66 -8.24 3.06
CA ASN A 75 -12.61 -7.21 3.45
C ASN A 75 -13.75 -6.96 2.44
N GLY A 76 -13.77 -7.71 1.32
CA GLY A 76 -14.79 -7.57 0.29
C GLY A 76 -14.59 -6.38 -0.67
N GLY A 77 -13.34 -5.97 -0.91
CA GLY A 77 -12.98 -4.92 -1.88
C GLY A 77 -13.12 -3.50 -1.34
N VAL A 78 -13.21 -3.33 -0.02
CA VAL A 78 -13.35 -2.02 0.64
C VAL A 78 -12.00 -1.30 0.68
N PRO A 79 -11.93 0.02 0.38
CA PRO A 79 -10.71 0.82 0.50
C PRO A 79 -9.95 0.56 1.80
N VAL A 80 -8.64 0.39 1.70
CA VAL A 80 -7.77 0.07 2.84
C VAL A 80 -6.67 1.11 3.02
N VAL A 81 -6.34 1.37 4.29
CA VAL A 81 -5.12 2.08 4.69
C VAL A 81 -4.11 1.04 5.19
N LEU A 82 -3.01 0.85 4.46
CA LEU A 82 -1.92 -0.03 4.81
C LEU A 82 -1.04 0.62 5.88
N ARG A 83 -1.27 0.24 7.13
CA ARG A 83 -0.48 0.67 8.30
C ARG A 83 0.65 -0.31 8.60
N SER A 84 1.66 0.11 9.37
CA SER A 84 2.84 -0.70 9.70
C SER A 84 2.48 -2.07 10.29
N GLY A 85 1.40 -2.15 11.07
CA GLY A 85 0.91 -3.40 11.67
C GLY A 85 0.59 -4.51 10.66
N LEU A 86 0.06 -4.17 9.48
CA LEU A 86 -0.32 -5.16 8.44
C LEU A 86 0.92 -5.86 7.88
N PHE A 87 2.02 -5.14 7.71
CA PHE A 87 3.27 -5.70 7.18
C PHE A 87 4.03 -6.56 8.20
N ARG A 88 3.70 -6.48 9.49
CA ARG A 88 4.27 -7.33 10.53
C ARG A 88 3.60 -8.71 10.57
N VAL A 89 2.32 -8.79 10.20
CA VAL A 89 1.54 -10.04 10.20
C VAL A 89 1.56 -10.72 8.84
N ALA A 90 1.59 -9.96 7.74
CA ALA A 90 1.66 -10.47 6.36
C ALA A 90 3.06 -11.02 5.96
N GLY A 91 3.86 -11.43 6.96
CA GLY A 91 5.15 -12.11 6.79
C GLY A 91 5.21 -13.45 7.50
N LEU A 92 4.06 -13.98 7.93
CA LEU A 92 3.92 -15.36 8.41
C LEU A 92 3.31 -16.23 7.29
N GLU A 93 4.03 -16.38 6.19
CA GLU A 93 3.85 -17.60 5.40
C GLU A 93 4.55 -18.74 6.16
N PRO A 94 3.89 -19.90 6.38
CA PRO A 94 4.50 -21.06 7.02
C PRO A 94 5.62 -21.62 6.13
N ASP A 95 6.63 -22.21 6.79
CA ASP A 95 7.80 -22.90 6.22
C ASP A 95 7.54 -23.70 4.93
#